data_AF-A0A935GGG3-F1
#
_entry.id   AF-A0A935GGG3-F1
#
_cell.length_a   1.000
_cell.length_b   1.000
_cell.length_c   1.000
_cell.angle_alpha   90.00
_cell.angle_beta   90.00
_cell.angle_gamma   90.00
#
_symmetry.space_group_name_H-M   'P 1'
#
loop_
_entity.id
_entity.type
_entity.pdbx_description
1 polymer ?
#
loop_
_entity_poly.entity_id
_entity_poly.type
_entity_poly.pdbx_seq_one_letter_code
_entity_poly.pdbx_strand_id
1 'polypeptide(L)'
;MKTTLELPDPLLRRVKVRAAQTDRKLKDVVAELIEKGLDAVTAAGGTAPESPAPRRSLPVLKRQTGRMLSVEDIDAAIADNRFAHLGSLDELNRYLDELRADRDDASA
;
A
#
# COMPACT_ATOMS: atom_id res chain seq x y z
N MET A 1 -19.53 15.36 -22.54
CA MET A 1 -19.16 15.95 -23.85
C MET A 1 -18.30 14.96 -24.62
N LYS A 2 -18.41 14.89 -25.97
CA LYS A 2 -17.52 14.06 -26.80
C LYS A 2 -16.35 14.92 -27.25
N THR A 3 -15.14 14.55 -26.83
CA THR A 3 -13.91 15.25 -27.19
C THR A 3 -13.00 14.30 -27.97
N THR A 4 -12.29 14.82 -28.95
CA THR A 4 -11.25 14.10 -29.68
C THR A 4 -9.91 14.61 -29.18
N LEU A 5 -9.08 13.71 -28.67
CA LEU A 5 -7.75 14.01 -28.13
C LEU A 5 -6.73 13.18 -28.90
N GLU A 6 -5.67 13.82 -29.38
CA GLU A 6 -4.54 13.11 -29.99
C GLU A 6 -3.60 12.62 -28.88
N LEU A 7 -3.38 11.31 -28.85
CA LEU A 7 -2.52 10.66 -27.88
C LEU A 7 -1.46 9.84 -28.61
N PRO A 8 -0.18 9.92 -28.20
CA PRO A 8 0.85 9.04 -28.71
C PRO A 8 0.46 7.56 -28.55
N ASP A 9 0.66 6.76 -29.59
CA ASP A 9 0.47 5.30 -29.60
C ASP A 9 0.96 4.56 -28.34
N PRO A 10 2.18 4.82 -27.81
CA PRO A 10 2.63 4.14 -26.60
C PRO A 10 1.77 4.47 -25.37
N LEU A 11 1.24 5.70 -25.26
CA LEU A 11 0.34 6.07 -24.18
C LEU A 11 -1.02 5.41 -24.34
N LEU A 12 -1.59 5.44 -25.55
CA LEU A 12 -2.85 4.77 -25.84
C LEU A 12 -2.80 3.28 -25.49
N ARG A 13 -1.69 2.60 -25.83
CA ARG A 13 -1.47 1.18 -25.49
C ARG A 13 -1.50 0.95 -23.97
N ARG A 14 -0.81 1.78 -23.18
CA ARG A 14 -0.77 1.66 -21.72
C ARG A 14 -2.15 1.84 -21.11
N VAL A 15 -2.92 2.83 -21.57
CA VAL A 15 -4.27 3.07 -21.07
C VAL A 15 -5.22 1.92 -21.44
N LYS A 16 -5.10 1.37 -22.64
CA LYS A 16 -5.87 0.17 -23.07
C LYS A 16 -5.58 -1.05 -22.20
N VAL A 17 -4.31 -1.32 -21.88
CA VAL A 17 -3.94 -2.43 -20.97
C VAL A 17 -4.56 -2.22 -19.60
N ARG A 18 -4.49 -1.00 -19.04
CA ARG A 18 -5.09 -0.67 -17.75
C ARG A 18 -6.62 -0.84 -17.75
N ALA A 19 -7.28 -0.47 -18.85
CA ALA A 19 -8.71 -0.66 -19.02
C ALA A 19 -9.09 -2.15 -19.05
N ALA A 20 -8.31 -2.97 -19.76
CA ALA A 20 -8.50 -4.42 -19.78
C ALA A 20 -8.27 -5.07 -18.40
N GLN A 21 -7.23 -4.65 -17.66
CA GLN A 21 -6.93 -5.17 -16.33
C GLN A 21 -7.97 -4.81 -15.27
N THR A 22 -8.71 -3.72 -15.47
CA THR A 22 -9.72 -3.23 -14.52
C THR A 22 -11.14 -3.55 -14.94
N ASP A 23 -11.33 -4.28 -16.04
CA ASP A 23 -12.61 -4.57 -16.68
C ASP A 23 -13.49 -3.32 -16.88
N ARG A 24 -12.85 -2.20 -17.27
CA ARG A 24 -13.49 -0.89 -17.42
C ARG A 24 -13.37 -0.37 -18.83
N LYS A 25 -14.34 0.46 -19.23
CA LYS A 25 -14.32 1.08 -20.57
C LYS A 25 -13.19 2.10 -20.65
N LEU A 26 -12.53 2.16 -21.80
CA LEU A 26 -11.39 3.06 -22.05
C LEU A 26 -11.74 4.53 -21.73
N LYS A 27 -12.93 4.99 -22.11
CA LYS A 27 -13.41 6.36 -21.85
C LYS A 27 -13.46 6.71 -20.36
N ASP A 28 -13.83 5.75 -19.50
CA ASP A 28 -14.02 5.98 -18.07
C ASP A 28 -12.65 6.02 -17.37
N VAL A 29 -11.73 5.14 -17.81
CA VAL A 29 -10.33 5.14 -17.34
C VAL A 29 -9.61 6.42 -17.77
N VAL A 30 -9.83 6.88 -19.00
CA VAL A 30 -9.26 8.14 -19.49
C VAL A 30 -9.77 9.33 -18.69
N ALA A 31 -11.09 9.41 -18.43
CA ALA A 31 -11.67 10.49 -17.63
C ALA A 31 -11.07 10.54 -16.21
N GLU A 32 -11.02 9.40 -15.52
CA GLU A 32 -10.44 9.32 -14.17
C GLU A 32 -8.96 9.68 -14.14
N LEU A 33 -8.17 9.27 -15.15
CA LEU A 33 -6.76 9.60 -15.22
C LEU A 33 -6.54 11.11 -15.43
N ILE A 34 -7.40 11.76 -16.22
CA ILE A 34 -7.36 13.21 -16.42
C ILE A 34 -7.73 13.93 -15.12
N GLU A 35 -8.82 13.53 -14.46
CA GLU A 35 -9.23 14.11 -13.17
C GLU A 35 -8.11 14.01 -12.12
N LYS A 36 -7.55 12.81 -11.92
CA LYS A 36 -6.43 12.60 -11.00
C LYS A 36 -5.18 13.41 -11.38
N GLY A 37 -4.93 13.58 -12.68
CA GLY A 37 -3.83 14.41 -13.17
C GLY A 37 -4.04 15.88 -12.84
N LEU A 38 -5.25 16.40 -13.04
CA LEU A 38 -5.60 17.78 -12.71
C LEU A 38 -5.56 18.03 -11.20
N ASP A 39 -6.05 17.10 -10.39
CA ASP A 39 -5.98 17.17 -8.93
C ASP A 39 -4.52 17.15 -8.45
N ALA A 40 -3.67 16.30 -9.03
CA ALA A 40 -2.26 16.22 -8.69
C ALA A 40 -1.51 17.52 -9.03
N VAL A 41 -1.79 18.13 -10.18
CA VAL A 41 -1.21 19.43 -10.57
C VAL A 41 -1.66 20.54 -9.64
N THR A 42 -2.94 20.53 -9.25
CA THR A 42 -3.52 21.55 -8.35
C THR A 42 -2.99 21.41 -6.92
N ALA A 43 -2.83 20.18 -6.43
CA ALA A 43 -2.23 19.89 -5.12
C ALA A 43 -0.73 20.18 -5.06
N ALA A 44 -0.03 20.14 -6.19
CA ALA A 44 1.41 20.34 -6.28
C ALA A 44 1.84 21.81 -6.44
N GLY A 45 0.92 22.78 -6.45
CA GLY A 45 1.24 24.20 -6.31
C GLY A 45 2.46 24.66 -7.13
N GLY A 46 2.43 24.45 -8.45
CA GLY A 46 3.36 25.06 -9.41
C GLY A 46 4.85 25.05 -9.05
N THR A 47 5.51 23.90 -9.09
CA THR A 47 6.92 23.78 -9.49
C THR A 47 7.19 22.35 -10.00
N ALA A 48 8.21 22.22 -10.85
CA ALA A 48 8.61 21.00 -11.56
C ALA A 48 8.83 19.77 -10.64
N PRO A 49 8.88 18.53 -11.19
CA PRO A 49 8.63 17.32 -10.44
C PRO A 49 9.89 16.90 -9.67
N GLU A 50 9.94 17.24 -8.39
CA GLU A 50 10.80 16.54 -7.45
C GLU A 50 9.94 15.86 -6.37
N SER A 51 10.23 14.58 -6.19
CA SER A 51 9.72 13.67 -5.17
C SER A 51 8.45 12.86 -5.51
N PRO A 52 8.54 11.51 -5.52
CA PRO A 52 7.36 10.66 -5.57
C PRO A 52 6.50 10.95 -4.34
N ALA A 53 5.18 10.92 -4.52
CA ALA A 53 4.15 11.16 -3.50
C ALA A 53 4.63 10.82 -2.08
N PRO A 54 4.37 11.68 -1.07
CA PRO A 54 4.84 11.45 0.29
C PRO A 54 4.41 10.04 0.67
N ARG A 55 5.39 9.14 0.81
CA ARG A 55 5.15 7.80 1.31
C ARG A 55 4.37 8.03 2.58
N ARG A 56 3.09 7.62 2.63
CA ARG A 56 2.35 7.61 3.89
C ARG A 56 3.30 6.96 4.86
N SER A 57 3.79 7.75 5.82
CA SER A 57 4.70 7.24 6.83
C SER A 57 3.93 6.11 7.47
N LEU A 58 4.34 4.88 7.17
CA LEU A 58 3.83 3.74 7.90
C LEU A 58 4.02 4.09 9.37
N PRO A 59 2.99 3.90 10.21
CA PRO A 59 3.12 4.20 11.63
C PRO A 59 4.39 3.52 12.10
N VAL A 60 5.32 4.32 12.64
CA VAL A 60 6.60 3.79 13.12
C VAL A 60 6.25 2.91 14.31
N LEU A 61 6.22 1.60 14.09
CA LEU A 61 5.99 0.61 15.14
C LEU A 61 7.22 0.64 16.06
N LYS A 62 7.16 1.49 17.09
CA LYS A 62 8.15 1.52 18.15
C LYS A 62 7.97 0.24 18.97
N ARG A 63 8.99 -0.62 19.00
CA ARG A 63 9.00 -1.76 19.93
C ARG A 63 9.10 -1.22 21.36
N GLN A 64 8.39 -1.85 22.30
CA GLN A 64 8.43 -1.51 23.73
C GLN A 64 9.86 -1.56 24.30
N THR A 65 10.73 -2.40 23.75
CA THR A 65 12.09 -2.63 24.26
C THR A 65 13.14 -1.62 23.76
N GLY A 66 12.77 -0.67 22.88
CA GLY A 66 13.69 0.37 22.37
C GLY A 66 14.81 -0.12 21.45
N ARG A 67 15.07 -1.44 21.37
CA ARG A 67 16.07 -2.04 20.48
C ARG A 67 15.56 -2.12 19.04
N MET A 68 16.33 -1.58 18.09
CA MET A 68 16.10 -1.81 16.66
C MET A 68 16.30 -3.30 16.36
N LEU A 69 15.37 -3.91 15.62
CA LEU A 69 15.55 -5.26 15.08
C LEU A 69 16.62 -5.18 13.98
N SER A 70 17.66 -6.02 14.07
CA SER A 70 18.58 -6.20 12.95
C SER A 70 17.94 -7.10 11.89
N VAL A 71 18.54 -7.14 10.70
CA VAL A 71 18.09 -8.05 9.63
C VAL A 71 18.26 -9.50 10.08
N GLU A 72 19.32 -9.80 10.83
CA GLU A 72 19.58 -11.14 11.39
C GLU A 72 18.53 -11.55 12.42
N ASP A 73 18.03 -10.61 13.24
CA ASP A 73 16.93 -10.88 14.17
C ASP A 73 15.64 -11.25 13.41
N ILE A 74 15.41 -10.60 12.26
CA ILE A 74 14.24 -10.85 11.41
C ILE A 74 14.38 -12.22 10.74
N ASP A 75 15.54 -12.53 10.17
CA ASP A 75 15.80 -13.81 9.50
C ASP A 75 15.72 -14.98 10.49
N ALA A 76 16.27 -14.81 11.71
CA ALA A 76 16.15 -15.80 12.77
C ALA A 76 14.68 -16.02 13.16
N ALA A 77 13.88 -14.97 13.29
CA ALA A 77 12.46 -15.08 13.63
C ALA A 77 11.62 -15.75 12.51
N ILE A 78 11.97 -15.50 11.25
CA ILE A 78 11.33 -16.17 10.10
C ILE A 78 11.73 -17.66 10.09
N ALA A 79 13.02 -17.98 10.29
CA ALA A 79 13.52 -19.34 10.31
C ALA A 79 12.94 -20.19 11.46
N ASP A 80 12.73 -19.55 12.61
CA ASP A 80 12.11 -20.16 13.79
C ASP A 80 10.64 -20.57 13.55
N ASN A 81 10.00 -20.00 12.52
CA ASN A 81 8.73 -20.45 11.95
C ASN A 81 7.61 -20.72 12.97
N ARG A 82 7.64 -20.01 14.10
CA ARG A 82 6.79 -20.28 15.28
C ARG A 82 5.30 -20.22 15.01
N PHE A 83 4.89 -19.49 13.97
CA PHE A 83 3.49 -19.26 13.61
C PHE A 83 2.99 -20.12 12.46
N ALA A 84 3.80 -21.04 11.92
CA ALA A 84 3.40 -21.88 10.79
C ALA A 84 2.28 -22.88 11.10
N HIS A 85 2.02 -23.16 12.38
CA HIS A 85 0.92 -24.02 12.80
C HIS A 85 -0.46 -23.34 12.70
N LEU A 86 -0.50 -22.02 12.48
CA LEU A 86 -1.73 -21.26 12.30
C LEU A 86 -2.11 -21.30 10.82
N GLY A 87 -3.23 -21.97 10.52
CA GLY A 87 -3.65 -22.25 9.14
C GLY A 87 -4.41 -21.12 8.48
N SER A 88 -4.81 -20.10 9.25
CA SER A 88 -5.55 -18.95 8.75
C SER A 88 -5.19 -17.65 9.46
N LEU A 89 -5.48 -16.53 8.79
CA LEU A 89 -5.31 -15.19 9.37
C LEU A 89 -6.19 -14.99 10.61
N ASP A 90 -7.39 -15.60 10.62
CA ASP A 90 -8.33 -15.48 11.74
C ASP A 90 -7.83 -16.22 12.98
N GLU A 91 -7.19 -17.38 12.81
CA GLU A 91 -6.53 -18.10 13.91
C GLU A 91 -5.34 -17.32 14.47
N LEU A 92 -4.53 -16.70 13.60
CA LEU A 92 -3.44 -15.84 14.03
C LEU A 92 -3.94 -14.63 14.82
N ASN A 93 -4.98 -13.96 14.35
CA ASN A 93 -5.54 -12.81 15.05
C ASN A 93 -6.11 -13.21 16.42
N ARG A 94 -6.81 -14.35 16.51
CA ARG A 94 -7.31 -14.88 17.79
C ARG A 94 -6.17 -15.15 18.79
N TYR A 95 -5.12 -15.83 18.34
CA TYR A 95 -3.95 -16.11 19.16
C TYR A 95 -3.25 -14.82 19.63
N LEU A 96 -3.14 -13.81 18.77
CA LEU A 96 -2.55 -12.52 19.14
C LEU A 96 -3.41 -11.74 20.15
N ASP A 97 -4.73 -11.88 20.08
CA ASP A 97 -5.64 -11.24 21.05
C ASP A 97 -5.58 -11.94 22.41
N GLU A 98 -5.46 -13.27 22.44
CA GLU A 98 -5.20 -14.04 23.67
C GLU A 98 -3.89 -13.60 24.34
N LEU A 99 -2.79 -13.51 23.58
CA LEU A 99 -1.51 -13.04 24.11
C LEU A 99 -1.55 -11.59 24.64
N ARG A 100 -2.41 -10.74 24.07
CA ARG A 100 -2.58 -9.36 24.55
C ARG A 100 -3.33 -9.34 25.88
N ALA A 101 -4.39 -10.14 26.00
CA ALA A 101 -5.16 -10.28 27.24
C ALA A 101 -4.27 -10.77 28.39
N ASP A 102 -3.52 -11.86 28.18
CA ASP A 102 -2.60 -12.41 29.19
C ASP A 102 -1.55 -11.39 29.67
N ARG A 103 -1.07 -10.54 28.76
CA ARG A 103 -0.08 -9.52 29.08
C ARG A 103 -0.68 -8.37 29.89
N ASP A 104 -1.87 -7.94 29.51
CA ASP A 104 -2.55 -6.84 30.18
C ASP A 104 -2.99 -7.26 31.59
N ASP A 105 -3.34 -8.54 31.80
CA ASP A 105 -3.57 -9.15 33.12
C ASP A 105 -2.28 -9.27 33.95
N ALA A 106 -1.13 -9.56 33.33
CA ALA A 106 0.17 -9.61 34.01
C ALA A 106 0.76 -8.22 34.34
N SER A 107 0.18 -7.15 33.82
CA SER A 107 0.64 -5.77 34.00
C SER A 107 -0.21 -4.97 35.01
N ALA A 108 -1.27 -5.59 35.56
CA ALA A 108 -2.19 -5.05 36.57
C ALA A 108 -1.82 -5.52 37.99
#